data_AF-A0A957HT12-F1
#
_entry.id   AF-A0A957HT12-F1
#
_cell.length_a   1.000
_cell.length_b   1.000
_cell.length_c   1.000
_cell.angle_alpha   90.00
_cell.angle_beta   90.00
_cell.angle_gamma   90.00
#
_symmetry.space_group_name_H-M   'P 1'
#
loop_
_entity.id
_entity.type
_entity.pdbx_description
1 polymer ?
#
loop_
_entity_poly.entity_id
_entity_poly.type
_entity_poly.pdbx_seq_one_letter_code
_entity_poly.pdbx_strand_id
1 'polypeptide(L)'
;MKILTIAWKDTLIRFRDRNALILMIVSPLVLSAIIGSAFGDFISGSDPAPFDAIPVLVVNADNGELGQQFVDILSDDDLADLLDPTEMDDLAVAREMVQWGEARTAVFIPDNFSQVVQGGGLAQATIQFYADPGATITPNIVRGIIVQIANGFSSAAISSEVAVAQIMAETGGTGLETAAIAGAISAEIEKSVNDGRAVISLHTIEVGANDAAADISPFAFFAPSMGILFLMFAMMDGTRSILDEERQGTLRRLISTPTRNSEILLGKIGGVFLTGLLQFVVFVIASRFIFQLNWGSSLTGL
;
A
#
# COMPACT_ATOMS: atom_id res chain seq x y z
N MET A 1 -41.75 -11.83 -25.19
CA MET A 1 -40.84 -12.35 -24.13
C MET A 1 -39.85 -13.42 -24.61
N LYS A 2 -39.64 -13.59 -25.92
CA LYS A 2 -38.78 -14.67 -26.46
C LYS A 2 -37.31 -14.51 -26.11
N ILE A 3 -36.82 -13.27 -26.07
CA ILE A 3 -35.43 -12.92 -25.68
C ILE A 3 -35.10 -13.45 -24.29
N LEU A 4 -35.95 -13.18 -23.29
CA LEU A 4 -35.71 -13.59 -21.90
C LEU A 4 -35.72 -15.11 -21.75
N THR A 5 -36.62 -15.79 -22.46
CA THR A 5 -36.70 -17.26 -22.46
C THR A 5 -35.46 -17.89 -23.06
N ILE A 6 -34.93 -17.31 -24.15
CA ILE A 6 -33.68 -17.77 -24.79
C ILE A 6 -32.49 -17.56 -23.84
N ALA A 7 -32.40 -16.39 -23.20
CA ALA A 7 -31.36 -16.08 -22.22
C ALA A 7 -31.39 -17.04 -21.01
N TRP A 8 -32.59 -17.31 -20.48
CA TRP A 8 -32.77 -18.22 -19.36
C TRP A 8 -32.43 -19.67 -19.73
N LYS A 9 -32.86 -20.13 -20.91
CA LYS A 9 -32.50 -21.44 -21.47
C LYS A 9 -30.99 -21.58 -21.59
N ASP A 10 -30.30 -20.57 -22.13
CA ASP A 10 -28.86 -20.63 -22.36
C ASP A 10 -28.09 -20.68 -21.03
N THR A 11 -28.53 -19.87 -20.06
CA THR A 11 -28.03 -19.90 -18.68
C THR A 11 -28.19 -21.29 -18.08
N LEU A 12 -29.40 -21.85 -18.12
CA LEU A 12 -29.70 -23.18 -17.58
C LEU A 12 -28.86 -24.31 -18.19
N ILE A 13 -28.55 -24.23 -19.49
CA ILE A 13 -27.72 -25.22 -20.16
C ILE A 13 -26.31 -25.21 -19.58
N ARG A 14 -25.73 -24.02 -19.37
CA ARG A 14 -24.40 -23.89 -18.75
C ARG A 14 -24.38 -24.38 -17.31
N PHE A 15 -25.43 -24.09 -16.53
CA PHE A 15 -25.58 -24.61 -15.16
C PHE A 15 -25.87 -26.11 -15.07
N ARG A 16 -26.24 -26.76 -16.18
CA ARG A 16 -26.41 -28.23 -16.22
C ARG A 16 -25.17 -28.96 -16.71
N ASP A 17 -24.25 -28.25 -17.36
CA ASP A 17 -22.95 -28.80 -17.73
C ASP A 17 -22.01 -28.74 -16.53
N ARG A 18 -21.83 -29.90 -15.89
CA ARG A 18 -20.96 -30.05 -14.71
C ARG A 18 -19.52 -29.68 -15.02
N ASN A 19 -19.03 -29.99 -16.22
CA ASN A 19 -17.66 -29.66 -16.60
C ASN A 19 -17.50 -28.16 -16.83
N ALA A 20 -18.48 -27.54 -17.50
CA ALA A 20 -18.49 -26.09 -17.67
C ALA A 20 -18.56 -25.38 -16.32
N LEU A 21 -19.40 -25.83 -15.38
CA LEU A 21 -19.47 -25.26 -14.04
C LEU A 21 -18.19 -25.42 -13.23
N ILE A 22 -17.57 -26.60 -13.27
CA ILE A 22 -16.29 -26.84 -12.59
C ILE A 22 -15.22 -25.94 -13.21
N LEU A 23 -15.09 -25.89 -14.53
CA LEU A 23 -14.14 -25.00 -15.19
C LEU A 23 -14.43 -23.53 -14.86
N MET A 24 -15.69 -23.12 -14.86
CA MET A 24 -16.12 -21.74 -14.61
C MET A 24 -15.85 -21.28 -13.17
N ILE A 25 -15.95 -22.15 -12.17
CA ILE A 25 -15.75 -21.79 -10.76
C ILE A 25 -14.32 -22.10 -10.30
N VAL A 26 -13.81 -23.29 -10.66
CA VAL A 26 -12.53 -23.79 -10.17
C VAL A 26 -11.36 -23.14 -10.90
N SER A 27 -11.40 -22.97 -12.22
CA SER A 27 -10.24 -22.39 -12.94
C SER A 27 -9.93 -20.95 -12.48
N PRO A 28 -10.93 -20.08 -12.21
CA PRO A 28 -10.70 -18.81 -11.54
C PRO A 28 -10.02 -18.90 -10.20
N LEU A 29 -10.55 -19.73 -9.31
CA LEU A 29 -10.04 -19.86 -7.95
C LEU A 29 -8.65 -20.45 -7.93
N VAL A 30 -8.37 -21.41 -8.82
CA VAL A 30 -7.04 -21.99 -9.00
C VAL A 30 -6.07 -20.93 -9.51
N LEU A 31 -6.44 -20.15 -10.52
CA LEU A 31 -5.57 -19.08 -11.02
C LEU A 31 -5.35 -17.99 -9.97
N SER A 32 -6.39 -17.57 -9.25
CA SER A 32 -6.27 -16.63 -8.13
C SER A 32 -5.45 -17.21 -6.98
N ALA A 33 -5.54 -18.51 -6.69
CA ALA A 33 -4.70 -19.16 -5.68
C ALA A 33 -3.26 -19.30 -6.14
N ILE A 34 -3.01 -19.60 -7.43
CA ILE A 34 -1.66 -19.63 -8.01
C ILE A 34 -1.05 -18.23 -7.96
N ILE A 35 -1.76 -17.20 -8.40
CA ILE A 35 -1.25 -15.83 -8.36
C ILE A 35 -1.11 -15.37 -6.90
N GLY A 36 -2.10 -15.64 -6.06
CA GLY A 36 -2.08 -15.31 -4.64
C GLY A 36 -1.09 -16.13 -3.81
N SER A 37 -0.47 -17.18 -4.34
CA SER A 37 0.64 -17.91 -3.70
C SER A 37 1.99 -17.55 -4.33
N ALA A 38 2.06 -17.48 -5.65
CA ALA A 38 3.27 -17.08 -6.39
C ALA A 38 3.65 -15.61 -6.14
N PHE A 39 2.65 -14.77 -5.92
CA PHE A 39 2.81 -13.37 -5.56
C PHE A 39 2.21 -13.10 -4.17
N GLY A 40 1.76 -14.13 -3.43
CA GLY A 40 1.23 -13.95 -2.07
C GLY A 40 2.24 -13.25 -1.18
N ASP A 41 3.50 -13.64 -1.34
CA ASP A 41 4.59 -12.93 -0.72
C ASP A 41 4.65 -11.49 -1.26
N PHE A 42 4.90 -11.30 -2.57
CA PHE A 42 5.05 -9.97 -3.20
C PHE A 42 3.89 -8.98 -2.90
N ILE A 43 2.67 -9.49 -2.76
CA ILE A 43 1.41 -8.77 -2.60
C ILE A 43 1.06 -8.57 -1.11
N SER A 44 1.54 -9.42 -0.21
CA SER A 44 1.42 -9.20 1.25
C SER A 44 2.50 -8.28 1.83
N GLY A 45 3.41 -7.80 0.98
CA GLY A 45 4.57 -7.02 1.41
C GLY A 45 5.77 -7.88 1.80
N SER A 46 5.68 -9.20 1.63
CA SER A 46 6.87 -10.01 1.45
C SER A 46 7.37 -9.80 0.01
N ASP A 47 8.41 -8.99 -0.15
CA ASP A 47 9.53 -9.46 -0.97
C ASP A 47 9.95 -10.87 -0.39
N PRO A 48 11.15 -11.41 -0.38
CA PRO A 48 11.51 -11.91 0.94
C PRO A 48 11.30 -10.64 1.83
N ALA A 49 10.39 -10.63 2.82
CA ALA A 49 11.06 -10.28 4.04
C ALA A 49 11.90 -11.53 4.23
N PRO A 50 13.20 -11.56 3.84
CA PRO A 50 14.01 -12.30 4.76
C PRO A 50 13.74 -11.48 6.02
N PHE A 51 13.20 -12.06 7.07
CA PHE A 51 13.36 -11.44 8.37
C PHE A 51 14.86 -11.55 8.78
N ASP A 52 15.75 -11.29 7.82
CA ASP A 52 17.04 -10.67 8.04
C ASP A 52 16.71 -9.18 8.03
N ALA A 53 16.92 -8.59 9.18
CA ALA A 53 17.18 -7.20 9.41
C ALA A 53 17.50 -6.41 8.11
N ILE A 54 16.65 -5.44 7.73
CA ILE A 54 16.80 -4.67 6.47
C ILE A 54 18.16 -3.95 6.53
N PRO A 55 19.07 -4.14 5.56
CA PRO A 55 20.36 -3.46 5.59
C PRO A 55 20.16 -1.95 5.41
N VAL A 56 20.41 -1.22 6.50
CA VAL A 56 20.35 0.24 6.55
C VAL A 56 21.75 0.77 6.79
N LEU A 57 22.27 1.56 5.86
CA LEU A 57 23.54 2.24 6.07
C LEU A 57 23.30 3.50 6.88
N VAL A 58 24.00 3.65 8.00
CA VAL A 58 23.86 4.82 8.88
C VAL A 58 25.17 5.61 8.86
N VAL A 59 25.09 6.89 8.48
CA VAL A 59 26.22 7.81 8.49
C VAL A 59 25.94 8.90 9.49
N ASN A 60 26.63 8.85 10.64
CA ASN A 60 26.51 9.84 11.70
C ASN A 60 27.65 10.87 11.62
N ALA A 61 27.35 12.09 11.17
CA ALA A 61 28.30 13.20 11.20
C ALA A 61 28.23 14.02 12.50
N ASP A 62 27.28 13.70 13.39
CA ASP A 62 27.09 14.38 14.67
C ASP A 62 28.01 13.79 15.75
N ASN A 63 28.82 14.66 16.37
CA ASN A 63 29.70 14.29 17.48
C ASN A 63 29.02 14.43 18.86
N GLY A 64 27.70 14.65 18.89
CA GLY A 64 26.93 14.85 20.10
C GLY A 64 26.24 13.58 20.59
N GLU A 65 25.82 13.60 21.87
CA GLU A 65 25.22 12.45 22.54
C GLU A 65 23.88 12.03 21.91
N LEU A 66 23.10 12.97 21.37
CA LEU A 66 21.79 12.66 20.77
C LEU A 66 21.92 12.04 19.37
N GLY A 67 22.98 12.39 18.63
CA GLY A 67 23.32 11.76 17.36
C GLY A 67 23.61 10.27 17.56
N GLN A 68 24.45 9.94 18.55
CA GLN A 68 24.72 8.55 18.89
C GLN A 68 23.47 7.84 19.43
N GLN A 69 22.70 8.49 20.30
CA GLN A 69 21.45 7.93 20.82
C GLN A 69 20.45 7.60 19.69
N PHE A 70 20.42 8.37 18.61
CA PHE A 70 19.59 8.07 17.44
C PHE A 70 20.03 6.76 16.76
N VAL A 71 21.34 6.55 16.62
CA VAL A 71 21.91 5.30 16.07
C VAL A 71 21.66 4.12 16.99
N ASP A 72 21.79 4.32 18.30
CA ASP A 72 21.53 3.29 19.31
C ASP A 72 20.06 2.85 19.27
N ILE A 73 19.11 3.78 19.12
CA ILE A 73 17.68 3.46 18.96
C ILE A 73 17.43 2.67 17.68
N LEU A 74 18.09 3.03 16.57
CA LEU A 74 17.96 2.26 15.31
C LEU A 74 18.51 0.82 15.45
N SER A 75 19.45 0.61 16.36
CA SER A 75 20.12 -0.66 16.62
C SER A 75 19.53 -1.40 17.83
N ASP A 76 18.41 -0.94 18.37
CA ASP A 76 17.74 -1.54 19.51
C ASP A 76 17.23 -2.96 19.18
N ASP A 77 17.25 -3.85 20.17
CA ASP A 77 16.75 -5.22 20.06
C ASP A 77 15.26 -5.24 19.63
N ASP A 78 14.49 -4.23 20.01
CA ASP A 78 13.08 -4.07 19.60
C ASP A 78 12.91 -3.85 18.07
N LEU A 79 13.97 -3.40 17.38
CA LEU A 79 14.01 -3.15 15.95
C LEU A 79 14.89 -4.15 15.18
N ALA A 80 15.60 -5.05 15.86
CA ALA A 80 16.52 -6.01 15.25
C ALA A 80 15.83 -7.00 14.28
N ASP A 81 14.55 -7.29 14.50
CA ASP A 81 13.75 -8.11 13.57
C ASP A 81 13.37 -7.36 12.27
N LEU A 82 13.60 -6.03 12.22
CA LEU A 82 13.21 -5.15 11.13
C LEU A 82 14.40 -4.47 10.45
N LEU A 83 15.44 -4.07 11.18
CA LEU A 83 16.56 -3.26 10.69
C LEU A 83 17.91 -3.90 11.01
N ASP A 84 18.83 -3.91 10.04
CA ASP A 84 20.26 -4.23 10.18
C ASP A 84 21.07 -2.95 9.94
N PRO A 85 21.14 -2.06 10.95
CA PRO A 85 21.91 -0.83 10.81
C PRO A 85 23.41 -1.14 10.76
N THR A 86 24.07 -0.71 9.70
CA THR A 86 25.52 -0.74 9.57
C THR A 86 26.06 0.69 9.55
N GLU A 87 26.88 1.03 10.54
CA GLU A 87 27.53 2.35 10.59
C GLU A 87 28.62 2.50 9.53
N MET A 88 28.68 3.67 8.92
CA MET A 88 29.67 4.05 7.93
C MET A 88 30.15 5.50 8.13
N ASP A 89 31.43 5.73 7.86
CA ASP A 89 32.03 7.07 8.00
C ASP A 89 31.81 7.97 6.76
N ASP A 90 31.58 7.38 5.57
CA ASP A 90 31.55 8.11 4.29
C ASP A 90 30.17 8.06 3.60
N LEU A 91 29.54 9.23 3.50
CA LEU A 91 28.27 9.44 2.82
C LEU A 91 28.32 9.11 1.32
N ALA A 92 29.45 9.36 0.64
CA ALA A 92 29.57 9.14 -0.79
C ALA A 92 29.50 7.64 -1.12
N VAL A 93 30.17 6.82 -0.30
CA VAL A 93 30.16 5.36 -0.44
C VAL A 93 28.78 4.80 -0.13
N ALA A 94 28.14 5.27 0.96
CA ALA A 94 26.80 4.82 1.32
C ALA A 94 25.76 5.12 0.21
N ARG A 95 25.85 6.29 -0.42
CA ARG A 95 24.99 6.65 -1.55
C ARG A 95 25.22 5.74 -2.77
N GLU A 96 26.48 5.45 -3.10
CA GLU A 96 26.82 4.59 -4.23
C GLU A 96 26.29 3.17 -4.01
N MET A 97 26.42 2.61 -2.81
CA MET A 97 25.88 1.29 -2.47
C MET A 97 24.35 1.22 -2.59
N VAL A 98 23.63 2.29 -2.21
CA VAL A 98 22.18 2.39 -2.40
C VAL A 98 21.81 2.51 -3.88
N GLN A 99 22.61 3.24 -4.67
CA GLN A 99 22.37 3.42 -6.10
C GLN A 99 22.56 2.12 -6.90
N TRP A 100 23.50 1.27 -6.50
CA TRP A 100 23.76 -0.02 -7.14
C TRP A 100 22.93 -1.18 -6.57
N GLY A 101 22.09 -0.91 -5.57
CA GLY A 101 21.21 -1.91 -4.94
C GLY A 101 21.95 -2.89 -4.01
N GLU A 102 23.18 -2.57 -3.58
CA GLU A 102 23.93 -3.34 -2.57
C GLU A 102 23.38 -3.09 -1.16
N ALA A 103 22.85 -1.88 -0.91
CA ALA A 103 22.08 -1.54 0.28
C ALA A 103 20.70 -1.02 -0.11
N ARG A 104 19.69 -1.26 0.73
CA ARG A 104 18.31 -0.84 0.44
C ARG A 104 18.08 0.65 0.74
N THR A 105 18.71 1.14 1.79
CA THR A 105 18.54 2.53 2.26
C THR A 105 19.81 3.04 2.93
N ALA A 106 20.04 4.36 2.86
CA ALA A 106 21.04 5.04 3.68
C ALA A 106 20.44 6.25 4.40
N VAL A 107 20.87 6.45 5.64
CA VAL A 107 20.44 7.53 6.54
C VAL A 107 21.65 8.37 6.88
N PHE A 108 21.55 9.68 6.66
CA PHE A 108 22.60 10.63 7.02
C PHE A 108 22.09 11.58 8.11
N ILE A 109 22.79 11.57 9.25
CA ILE A 109 22.55 12.45 10.40
C ILE A 109 23.55 13.61 10.31
N PRO A 110 23.08 14.87 10.22
CA PRO A 110 23.96 16.03 10.06
C PRO A 110 24.69 16.37 11.38
N ASP A 111 25.84 17.07 11.26
CA ASP A 111 26.73 17.45 12.37
C ASP A 111 26.12 18.41 13.41
N ASN A 112 25.01 19.06 13.06
CA ASN A 112 24.27 19.98 13.89
C ASN A 112 23.07 19.33 14.60
N PHE A 113 22.87 18.02 14.47
CA PHE A 113 21.68 17.32 14.97
C PHE A 113 21.51 17.51 16.50
N SER A 114 22.53 17.17 17.28
CA SER A 114 22.45 17.30 18.75
C SER A 114 22.28 18.75 19.19
N GLN A 115 22.94 19.69 18.49
CA GLN A 115 22.85 21.11 18.82
C GLN A 115 21.45 21.67 18.57
N VAL A 116 20.77 21.24 17.50
CA VAL A 116 19.41 21.67 17.17
C VAL A 116 18.40 21.11 18.16
N VAL A 117 18.53 19.83 18.52
CA VAL A 117 17.60 19.16 19.44
C VAL A 117 17.75 19.69 20.87
N GLN A 118 18.96 20.00 21.33
CA GLN A 118 19.19 20.55 22.68
C GLN A 118 19.03 22.07 22.75
N GLY A 119 19.40 22.78 21.68
CA GLY A 119 19.62 24.22 21.70
C GLY A 119 18.35 25.05 21.67
N GLY A 120 17.23 24.51 21.19
CA GLY A 120 15.95 25.21 21.05
C GLY A 120 16.06 26.46 20.17
N GLY A 121 15.54 26.41 18.94
CA GLY A 121 15.60 27.59 18.06
C GLY A 121 15.07 27.37 16.65
N LEU A 122 15.24 28.38 15.80
CA LEU A 122 14.83 28.36 14.38
C LEU A 122 15.74 27.50 13.49
N ALA A 123 16.82 26.94 14.04
CA ALA A 123 17.71 26.05 13.32
C ALA A 123 17.02 24.69 13.11
N GLN A 124 17.13 24.15 11.89
CA GLN A 124 16.57 22.85 11.55
C GLN A 124 17.71 21.87 11.27
N ALA A 125 17.60 20.66 11.80
CA ALA A 125 18.44 19.55 11.39
C ALA A 125 17.70 18.80 10.28
N THR A 126 18.36 18.64 9.13
CA THR A 126 17.78 17.91 8.00
C THR A 126 18.45 16.55 7.89
N ILE A 127 17.73 15.50 8.28
CA ILE A 127 18.16 14.12 8.05
C ILE A 127 17.94 13.84 6.56
N GLN A 128 18.99 13.35 5.89
CA GLN A 128 18.88 12.95 4.48
C GLN A 128 18.66 11.45 4.40
N PHE A 129 17.59 11.04 3.71
CA PHE A 129 17.25 9.65 3.51
C PHE A 129 17.38 9.29 2.05
N TYR A 130 18.19 8.28 1.76
CA TYR A 130 18.44 7.75 0.43
C TYR A 130 17.77 6.38 0.29
N ALA A 131 17.02 6.20 -0.78
CA ALA A 131 16.30 4.97 -1.08
C ALA A 131 16.77 4.40 -2.42
N ASP A 132 16.86 3.07 -2.50
CA ASP A 132 17.03 2.34 -3.75
C ASP A 132 15.80 2.57 -4.67
N PRO A 133 15.98 3.11 -5.89
CA PRO A 133 14.87 3.34 -6.82
C PRO A 133 14.17 2.04 -7.29
N GLY A 134 14.83 0.90 -7.14
CA GLY A 134 14.25 -0.42 -7.41
C GLY A 134 13.35 -0.94 -6.27
N ALA A 135 13.38 -0.32 -5.09
CA ALA A 135 12.66 -0.77 -3.91
C ALA A 135 11.48 0.16 -3.56
N THR A 136 10.26 -0.36 -3.58
CA THR A 136 9.04 0.46 -3.35
C THR A 136 8.50 0.37 -1.92
N ILE A 137 8.73 -0.75 -1.21
CA ILE A 137 8.11 -1.01 0.10
C ILE A 137 9.11 -0.78 1.24
N THR A 138 10.26 -1.45 1.18
CA THR A 138 11.29 -1.42 2.23
C THR A 138 11.73 0.00 2.61
N PRO A 139 12.01 0.93 1.66
CA PRO A 139 12.41 2.28 2.02
C PRO A 139 11.31 3.07 2.74
N ASN A 140 10.03 2.79 2.48
CA ASN A 140 8.93 3.45 3.15
C ASN A 140 8.76 3.01 4.61
N ILE A 141 9.07 1.74 4.92
CA ILE A 141 9.08 1.22 6.30
C ILE A 141 10.20 1.90 7.09
N VAL A 142 11.42 1.87 6.56
CA VAL A 142 12.60 2.50 7.19
C VAL A 142 12.36 4.01 7.36
N ARG A 143 11.80 4.68 6.35
CA ARG A 143 11.39 6.09 6.42
C ARG A 143 10.41 6.32 7.57
N GLY A 144 9.39 5.49 7.72
CA GLY A 144 8.40 5.59 8.80
C GLY A 144 9.05 5.50 10.18
N ILE A 145 9.98 4.57 10.37
CA ILE A 145 10.73 4.40 11.62
C ILE A 145 11.59 5.63 11.91
N ILE A 146 12.35 6.12 10.92
CA ILE A 146 13.18 7.33 11.05
C ILE A 146 12.33 8.55 11.41
N VAL A 147 11.17 8.74 10.75
CA VAL A 147 10.23 9.82 11.07
C VAL A 147 9.72 9.69 12.50
N GLN A 148 9.40 8.48 12.96
CA GLN A 148 8.92 8.25 14.32
C GLN A 148 9.99 8.59 15.37
N ILE A 149 11.24 8.17 15.16
CA ILE A 149 12.37 8.48 16.06
C ILE A 149 12.61 9.99 16.06
N ALA A 150 12.68 10.63 14.87
CA ALA A 150 12.85 12.07 14.74
C ALA A 150 11.73 12.89 15.42
N ASN A 151 10.49 12.42 15.33
CA ASN A 151 9.36 13.02 16.04
C ASN A 151 9.49 12.87 17.56
N GLY A 152 10.02 11.75 18.05
CA GLY A 152 10.34 11.54 19.46
C GLY A 152 11.33 12.59 19.99
N PHE A 153 12.43 12.82 19.28
CA PHE A 153 13.42 13.86 19.64
C PHE A 153 12.84 15.27 19.51
N SER A 154 12.06 15.56 18.47
CA SER A 154 11.41 16.87 18.31
C SER A 154 10.43 17.15 19.45
N SER A 155 9.63 16.17 19.85
CA SER A 155 8.69 16.30 20.97
C SER A 155 9.41 16.50 22.31
N ALA A 156 10.50 15.77 22.55
CA ALA A 156 11.32 15.90 23.74
C ALA A 156 11.99 17.29 23.83
N ALA A 157 12.55 17.78 22.71
CA ALA A 157 13.15 19.11 22.61
C ALA A 157 12.15 20.22 22.93
N ILE A 158 10.97 20.17 22.29
CA ILE A 158 9.88 21.12 22.50
C ILE A 158 9.41 21.10 23.96
N SER A 159 9.26 19.91 24.55
CA SER A 159 8.84 19.76 25.95
C SER A 159 9.87 20.32 26.93
N SER A 160 11.17 20.15 26.64
CA SER A 160 12.26 20.72 27.45
C SER A 160 12.24 22.25 27.40
N GLU A 161 12.06 22.83 26.22
CA GLU A 161 11.95 24.29 26.05
C GLU A 161 10.76 24.86 26.83
N VAL A 162 9.59 24.21 26.76
CA VAL A 162 8.41 24.62 27.53
C VAL A 162 8.65 24.51 29.04
N ALA A 163 9.28 23.43 29.51
CA ALA A 163 9.60 23.27 30.93
C ALA A 163 10.56 24.36 31.42
N VAL A 164 11.59 24.70 30.63
CA VAL A 164 12.53 25.78 30.95
C VAL A 164 11.83 27.14 30.91
N ALA A 165 10.98 27.40 29.91
CA ALA A 165 10.19 28.62 29.82
C ALA A 165 9.22 28.77 31.01
N GLN A 166 8.60 27.67 31.45
CA GLN A 166 7.72 27.64 32.62
C GLN A 166 8.51 27.91 33.91
N ILE A 167 9.67 27.27 34.10
CA ILE A 167 10.53 27.52 35.28
C ILE A 167 11.02 28.97 35.29
N MET A 168 11.46 29.51 34.14
CA MET A 168 11.86 30.92 34.01
C MET A 168 10.68 31.87 34.32
N ALA A 169 9.47 31.52 33.91
CA ALA A 169 8.25 32.27 34.23
C ALA A 169 7.92 32.22 35.73
N GLU A 170 8.13 31.09 36.39
CA GLU A 170 7.91 30.89 37.83
C GLU A 170 8.97 31.59 38.70
N THR A 171 10.21 31.70 38.22
CA THR A 171 11.35 32.23 39.01
C THR A 171 11.60 33.74 38.81
N GLY A 172 10.93 34.40 37.84
CA GLY A 172 11.24 35.77 37.40
C GLY A 172 10.18 36.89 37.58
N GLY A 173 8.89 36.59 37.83
CA GLY A 173 7.78 37.59 37.95
C GLY A 173 7.47 38.35 36.64
N THR A 174 6.26 38.78 36.26
CA THR A 174 4.94 39.01 36.87
C THR A 174 3.85 38.15 36.20
N GLY A 175 3.07 37.44 37.02
CA GLY A 175 2.18 36.35 36.60
C GLY A 175 0.87 36.72 35.89
N LEU A 176 0.91 37.31 34.70
CA LEU A 176 -0.23 37.36 33.77
C LEU A 176 0.20 37.54 32.30
N GLU A 177 1.25 38.31 32.03
CA GLU A 177 1.81 38.44 30.66
C GLU A 177 2.62 37.19 30.25
N THR A 178 3.39 36.62 31.17
CA THR A 178 4.20 35.42 30.89
C THR A 178 3.33 34.17 30.67
N ALA A 179 2.15 34.09 31.30
CA ALA A 179 1.18 33.02 31.05
C ALA A 179 0.50 33.16 29.67
N ALA A 180 0.29 34.40 29.19
CA ALA A 180 -0.21 34.65 27.85
C ALA A 180 0.85 34.34 26.78
N ILE A 181 2.13 34.62 27.06
CA ILE A 181 3.26 34.27 26.18
C ILE A 181 3.47 32.75 26.18
N ALA A 182 3.44 32.09 27.33
CA ALA A 182 3.51 30.62 27.43
C ALA A 182 2.32 29.95 26.71
N GLY A 183 1.11 30.51 26.83
CA GLY A 183 -0.08 30.05 26.12
C GLY A 183 -0.04 30.28 24.61
N ALA A 184 0.56 31.39 24.15
CA ALA A 184 0.75 31.68 22.74
C ALA A 184 1.85 30.80 22.12
N ILE A 185 2.93 30.54 22.86
CA ILE A 185 3.99 29.60 22.47
C ILE A 185 3.42 28.18 22.42
N SER A 186 2.67 27.74 23.44
CA SER A 186 2.04 26.41 23.43
C SER A 186 1.01 26.27 22.30
N ALA A 187 0.26 27.33 21.96
CA ALA A 187 -0.70 27.31 20.85
C ALA A 187 -0.03 27.32 19.47
N GLU A 188 1.07 28.07 19.29
CA GLU A 188 1.86 28.04 18.06
C GLU A 188 2.65 26.72 17.92
N ILE A 189 2.99 26.08 19.04
CA ILE A 189 3.58 24.73 19.11
C ILE A 189 2.54 23.66 18.79
N GLU A 190 1.35 23.68 19.40
CA GLU A 190 0.25 22.76 19.04
C GLU A 190 -0.12 22.89 17.57
N LYS A 191 -0.05 24.10 17.02
CA LYS A 191 -0.23 24.36 15.61
C LYS A 191 0.96 23.87 14.76
N SER A 192 2.21 24.01 15.22
CA SER A 192 3.39 23.50 14.51
C SER A 192 3.51 21.98 14.53
N VAL A 193 3.07 21.33 15.62
CA VAL A 193 2.95 19.87 15.75
C VAL A 193 1.81 19.35 14.87
N ASN A 194 0.67 20.06 14.78
CA ASN A 194 -0.42 19.71 13.86
C ASN A 194 -0.14 20.06 12.38
N ASP A 195 0.61 21.13 12.09
CA ASP A 195 1.02 21.55 10.73
C ASP A 195 2.28 20.81 10.25
N GLY A 196 2.87 19.93 11.08
CA GLY A 196 4.03 19.12 10.71
C GLY A 196 5.34 19.90 10.52
N ARG A 197 5.49 21.07 11.16
CA ARG A 197 6.76 21.81 11.21
C ARG A 197 7.69 21.15 12.24
N ALA A 198 8.24 20.02 11.84
CA ALA A 198 9.20 19.28 12.65
C ALA A 198 10.51 20.07 12.80
N VAL A 199 11.07 20.10 14.02
CA VAL A 199 12.43 20.60 14.32
C VAL A 199 13.47 19.78 13.53
N ILE A 200 13.15 18.51 13.26
CA ILE A 200 13.88 17.61 12.39
C ILE A 200 13.09 17.43 11.09
N SER A 201 13.58 17.99 9.99
CA SER A 201 12.97 17.76 8.67
C SER A 201 13.62 16.54 8.01
N LEU A 202 12.82 15.56 7.61
CA LEU A 202 13.33 14.46 6.80
C LEU A 202 13.29 14.86 5.33
N HIS A 203 14.45 15.04 4.72
CA HIS A 203 14.54 15.23 3.27
C HIS A 203 14.80 13.89 2.61
N THR A 204 13.74 13.32 2.05
CA THR A 204 13.82 12.12 1.22
C THR A 204 14.42 12.50 -0.11
N ILE A 205 15.63 12.01 -0.38
CA ILE A 205 16.27 12.12 -1.69
C ILE A 205 16.03 10.77 -2.36
N GLU A 206 14.96 10.68 -3.15
CA GLU A 206 14.79 9.57 -4.07
C GLU A 206 15.92 9.65 -5.09
N VAL A 207 16.86 8.71 -5.01
CA VAL A 207 17.94 8.59 -5.98
C VAL A 207 17.32 7.97 -7.24
N GLY A 208 16.68 8.81 -8.05
CA GLY A 208 15.80 8.38 -9.14
C GLY A 208 14.33 8.39 -8.69
N ALA A 209 13.58 9.36 -9.18
CA ALA A 209 12.22 9.71 -8.76
C ALA A 209 11.17 8.59 -8.89
N ASN A 210 10.23 8.49 -7.93
CA ASN A 210 8.88 9.08 -8.00
C ASN A 210 8.02 8.76 -6.75
N ASP A 211 7.38 9.80 -6.22
CA ASP A 211 6.45 9.84 -5.08
C ASP A 211 5.20 8.92 -5.16
N ALA A 212 4.74 8.57 -3.96
CA ALA A 212 3.37 8.19 -3.52
C ALA A 212 3.02 6.70 -3.41
N ALA A 213 3.15 6.13 -2.21
CA ALA A 213 2.48 4.89 -1.80
C ALA A 213 1.47 5.17 -0.67
N ALA A 214 0.22 5.47 -1.07
CA ALA A 214 -0.93 5.35 -0.17
C ALA A 214 -1.15 3.87 0.15
N ASP A 215 -1.58 3.59 1.38
CA ASP A 215 -1.85 2.25 1.94
C ASP A 215 -2.98 1.55 1.16
N ILE A 216 -2.60 0.95 0.02
CA ILE A 216 -3.45 0.16 -0.85
C ILE A 216 -2.99 -1.27 -0.65
N SER A 217 -3.83 -2.09 0.01
CA SER A 217 -3.64 -3.54 -0.01
C SER A 217 -3.44 -3.99 -1.46
N PRO A 218 -2.29 -4.56 -1.83
CA PRO A 218 -2.02 -4.90 -3.22
C PRO A 218 -3.05 -5.90 -3.78
N PHE A 219 -3.68 -6.71 -2.93
CA PHE A 219 -4.84 -7.54 -3.29
C PHE A 219 -6.07 -6.72 -3.72
N ALA A 220 -6.35 -5.59 -3.04
CA ALA A 220 -7.43 -4.68 -3.43
C ALA A 220 -7.15 -3.99 -4.77
N PHE A 221 -5.87 -3.82 -5.13
CA PHE A 221 -5.46 -3.32 -6.44
C PHE A 221 -5.67 -4.36 -7.56
N PHE A 222 -5.39 -5.64 -7.30
CA PHE A 222 -5.52 -6.71 -8.31
C PHE A 222 -6.91 -7.35 -8.39
N ALA A 223 -7.71 -7.30 -7.33
CA ALA A 223 -9.05 -7.89 -7.28
C ALA A 223 -9.98 -7.40 -8.42
N PRO A 224 -10.03 -6.10 -8.76
CA PRO A 224 -10.77 -5.62 -9.93
C PRO A 224 -10.27 -6.22 -11.25
N SER A 225 -8.95 -6.33 -11.42
CA SER A 225 -8.30 -6.88 -12.61
C SER A 225 -8.62 -8.38 -12.80
N MET A 226 -8.61 -9.16 -11.71
CA MET A 226 -9.05 -10.56 -11.73
C MET A 226 -10.54 -10.67 -12.07
N GLY A 227 -11.38 -9.78 -11.53
CA GLY A 227 -12.79 -9.68 -11.89
C GLY A 227 -13.03 -9.48 -13.40
N ILE A 228 -12.25 -8.58 -14.02
CA ILE A 228 -12.31 -8.33 -15.47
C ILE A 228 -11.87 -9.57 -16.27
N LEU A 229 -10.81 -10.25 -15.84
CA LEU A 229 -10.35 -11.49 -16.48
C LEU A 229 -11.45 -12.57 -16.48
N PHE A 230 -12.23 -12.70 -15.39
CA PHE A 230 -13.34 -13.65 -15.33
C PHE A 230 -14.47 -13.31 -16.29
N LEU A 231 -14.82 -12.02 -16.39
CA LEU A 231 -15.78 -11.57 -17.39
C LEU A 231 -15.29 -11.88 -18.81
N MET A 232 -13.98 -11.74 -19.07
CA MET A 232 -13.38 -12.08 -20.36
C MET A 232 -13.47 -13.58 -20.68
N PHE A 233 -13.21 -14.46 -19.71
CA PHE A 233 -13.36 -15.90 -19.90
C PHE A 233 -14.83 -16.30 -20.15
N ALA A 234 -15.77 -15.72 -19.41
CA ALA A 234 -17.21 -15.95 -19.61
C ALA A 234 -17.67 -15.56 -21.03
N MET A 235 -17.14 -14.44 -21.53
CA MET A 235 -17.39 -13.95 -22.89
C MET A 235 -16.79 -14.88 -23.96
N MET A 236 -15.59 -15.41 -23.72
CA MET A 236 -14.92 -16.32 -24.64
C MET A 236 -15.71 -17.63 -24.80
N ASP A 237 -16.21 -18.18 -23.70
CA ASP A 237 -17.07 -19.37 -23.71
C ASP A 237 -18.45 -19.06 -24.34
N GLY A 238 -18.99 -17.88 -24.07
CA GLY A 238 -20.18 -17.36 -24.74
C GLY A 238 -20.05 -17.34 -26.26
N THR A 239 -18.90 -16.91 -26.77
CA THR A 239 -18.59 -16.89 -28.20
C THR A 239 -18.47 -18.30 -28.77
N ARG A 240 -17.78 -19.21 -28.06
CA ARG A 240 -17.68 -20.63 -28.46
C ARG A 240 -19.05 -21.29 -28.57
N SER A 241 -19.98 -20.98 -27.67
CA SER A 241 -21.35 -21.51 -27.72
C SER A 241 -22.08 -21.16 -29.02
N ILE A 242 -21.76 -20.04 -29.66
CA ILE A 242 -22.36 -19.64 -30.95
C ILE A 242 -21.78 -20.49 -32.07
N LEU A 243 -20.46 -20.65 -32.08
CA LEU A 243 -19.75 -21.50 -33.04
C LEU A 243 -20.18 -22.96 -32.93
N ASP A 244 -20.39 -23.46 -31.72
CA ASP A 244 -20.79 -24.85 -31.51
C ASP A 244 -22.25 -25.10 -31.93
N GLU A 245 -23.16 -24.13 -31.73
CA GLU A 245 -24.52 -24.23 -32.26
C GLU A 245 -24.57 -24.17 -33.79
N GLU A 246 -23.65 -23.43 -34.43
CA GLU A 246 -23.50 -23.44 -35.87
C GLU A 246 -23.02 -24.81 -36.37
N ARG A 247 -21.98 -25.37 -35.74
CA ARG A 247 -21.42 -26.70 -36.06
C ARG A 247 -22.44 -27.83 -35.85
N GLN A 248 -23.24 -27.76 -34.79
CA GLN A 248 -24.26 -28.77 -34.47
C GLN A 248 -25.55 -28.60 -35.28
N GLY A 249 -25.65 -27.55 -36.10
CA GLY A 249 -26.83 -27.26 -36.92
C GLY A 249 -28.06 -26.79 -36.14
N THR A 250 -27.92 -26.54 -34.83
CA THR A 250 -29.00 -26.03 -33.97
C THR A 250 -29.33 -24.58 -34.28
N LEU A 251 -28.34 -23.78 -34.68
CA LEU A 251 -28.53 -22.39 -35.12
C LEU A 251 -29.48 -22.31 -36.33
N ARG A 252 -29.28 -23.19 -37.33
CA ARG A 252 -30.14 -23.26 -38.53
C ARG A 252 -31.58 -23.63 -38.19
N ARG A 253 -31.78 -24.52 -37.21
CA ARG A 253 -33.10 -24.88 -36.70
C ARG A 253 -33.78 -23.70 -36.01
N LEU A 254 -33.04 -22.93 -35.21
CA LEU A 254 -33.58 -21.77 -34.51
C LEU A 254 -34.07 -20.68 -35.48
N ILE A 255 -33.31 -20.42 -36.55
CA ILE A 255 -33.66 -19.42 -37.58
C ILE A 255 -34.90 -19.83 -38.39
N SER A 256 -35.22 -21.14 -38.47
CA SER A 256 -36.43 -21.63 -39.15
C SER A 256 -37.72 -21.48 -38.32
N THR A 257 -37.62 -21.06 -37.06
CA THR A 257 -38.79 -20.80 -36.19
C THR A 257 -39.35 -19.39 -36.44
N PRO A 258 -40.60 -19.09 -36.03
CA PRO A 258 -41.17 -17.74 -36.14
C PRO A 258 -40.58 -16.78 -35.09
N THR A 259 -39.25 -16.68 -35.03
CA THR A 259 -38.50 -15.78 -34.15
C THR A 259 -37.54 -14.95 -35.00
N ARG A 260 -37.42 -13.65 -34.72
CA ARG A 260 -36.53 -12.78 -35.49
C ARG A 260 -35.07 -13.08 -35.14
N ASN A 261 -34.16 -12.99 -36.12
CA ASN A 261 -32.72 -13.22 -35.91
C ASN A 261 -32.14 -12.31 -34.80
N SER A 262 -32.64 -11.08 -34.67
CA SER A 262 -32.23 -10.17 -33.59
C SER A 262 -32.70 -10.62 -32.20
N GLU A 263 -33.87 -11.24 -32.08
CA GLU A 263 -34.37 -11.78 -30.80
C GLU A 263 -33.52 -12.97 -30.34
N ILE A 264 -33.07 -13.80 -31.29
CA ILE A 264 -32.17 -14.92 -31.04
C ILE A 264 -30.82 -14.39 -30.54
N LEU A 265 -30.24 -13.45 -31.26
CA LEU A 265 -28.92 -12.88 -30.94
C LEU A 265 -28.94 -12.16 -29.59
N LEU A 266 -29.93 -11.30 -29.35
CA LEU A 266 -30.07 -10.59 -28.07
C LEU A 266 -30.36 -11.54 -26.91
N GLY A 267 -31.15 -12.59 -27.14
CA GLY A 267 -31.39 -13.62 -26.12
C GLY A 267 -30.11 -14.34 -25.76
N LYS A 268 -29.25 -14.64 -26.75
CA LYS A 268 -27.98 -15.33 -26.52
C LYS A 268 -26.95 -14.45 -25.83
N ILE A 269 -26.79 -13.19 -26.27
CA ILE A 269 -25.97 -12.19 -25.59
C ILE A 269 -26.47 -12.01 -24.15
N GLY A 270 -27.78 -11.93 -23.95
CA GLY A 270 -28.39 -11.85 -22.62
C GLY A 270 -28.06 -13.06 -21.74
N GLY A 271 -28.03 -14.27 -22.29
CA GLY A 271 -27.61 -15.48 -21.56
C GLY A 271 -26.12 -15.46 -21.18
N VAL A 272 -25.24 -15.03 -22.09
CA VAL A 272 -23.81 -14.82 -21.80
C VAL A 272 -23.62 -13.77 -20.70
N PHE A 273 -24.37 -12.68 -20.77
CA PHE A 273 -24.32 -11.62 -19.77
C PHE A 273 -24.80 -12.11 -18.40
N LEU A 274 -25.94 -12.80 -18.34
CA LEU A 274 -26.50 -13.31 -17.08
C LEU A 274 -25.55 -14.32 -16.41
N THR A 275 -24.92 -15.18 -17.21
CA THR A 275 -23.95 -16.17 -16.72
C THR A 275 -22.68 -15.51 -16.22
N GLY A 276 -22.14 -14.51 -16.94
CA GLY A 276 -20.99 -13.72 -16.49
C GLY A 276 -21.28 -12.93 -15.21
N LEU A 277 -22.46 -12.32 -15.09
CA LEU A 277 -22.90 -11.62 -13.88
C LEU A 277 -22.95 -12.57 -12.67
N LEU A 278 -23.54 -13.74 -12.86
CA LEU A 278 -23.65 -14.74 -11.79
C LEU A 278 -22.26 -15.27 -11.40
N GLN A 279 -21.38 -15.53 -12.38
CA GLN A 279 -20.00 -15.91 -12.14
C GLN A 279 -19.23 -14.83 -11.34
N PHE A 280 -19.40 -13.56 -11.69
CA PHE A 280 -18.79 -12.43 -10.97
C PHE A 280 -19.27 -12.35 -9.51
N VAL A 281 -20.58 -12.51 -9.27
CA VAL A 281 -21.13 -12.54 -7.90
C VAL A 281 -20.53 -13.69 -7.09
N VAL A 282 -20.43 -14.90 -7.68
CA VAL A 282 -19.80 -16.05 -7.02
C VAL A 282 -18.33 -15.77 -6.72
N PHE A 283 -17.61 -15.13 -7.63
CA PHE A 283 -16.21 -14.73 -7.42
C PHE A 283 -16.07 -13.71 -6.28
N VAL A 284 -16.90 -12.68 -6.21
CA VAL A 284 -16.87 -11.68 -5.12
C VAL A 284 -17.13 -12.34 -3.77
N ILE A 285 -18.12 -13.25 -3.70
CA ILE A 285 -18.41 -14.01 -2.48
C ILE A 285 -17.23 -14.90 -2.12
N ALA A 286 -16.72 -15.68 -3.07
CA ALA A 286 -15.60 -16.59 -2.83
C ALA A 286 -14.33 -15.84 -2.41
N SER A 287 -14.02 -14.71 -3.06
CA SER A 287 -12.84 -13.90 -2.71
C SER A 287 -12.97 -13.26 -1.34
N ARG A 288 -14.17 -12.84 -0.92
CA ARG A 288 -14.43 -12.38 0.44
C ARG A 288 -14.22 -13.47 1.49
N PHE A 289 -14.68 -14.70 1.24
CA PHE A 289 -14.57 -15.78 2.24
C PHE A 289 -13.21 -16.49 2.25
N ILE A 290 -12.61 -16.71 1.08
CA ILE A 290 -11.34 -17.45 0.93
C ILE A 290 -10.15 -16.54 1.19
N PHE A 291 -10.17 -15.34 0.60
CA PHE A 291 -9.04 -14.40 0.64
C PHE A 291 -9.24 -13.22 1.59
N GLN A 292 -10.36 -13.20 2.34
CA GLN A 292 -10.70 -12.11 3.28
C GLN A 292 -10.64 -10.70 2.65
N LEU A 293 -10.89 -10.61 1.34
CA LEU A 293 -10.81 -9.36 0.59
C LEU A 293 -11.95 -8.40 0.99
N ASN A 294 -11.58 -7.18 1.39
CA ASN A 294 -12.51 -6.11 1.69
C ASN A 294 -12.88 -5.33 0.42
N TRP A 295 -13.98 -5.72 -0.21
CA TRP A 295 -14.57 -5.00 -1.37
C TRP A 295 -15.33 -3.72 -0.98
N GLY A 296 -15.08 -3.17 0.21
CA GLY A 296 -15.82 -2.05 0.82
C GLY A 296 -16.88 -2.49 1.84
N SER A 297 -17.45 -1.52 2.57
CA SER A 297 -18.40 -1.75 3.67
C SER A 297 -19.81 -2.14 3.21
N SER A 298 -20.09 -2.16 1.91
CA SER A 298 -21.36 -2.57 1.33
C SER A 298 -21.22 -3.85 0.48
N LEU A 299 -22.18 -4.76 0.58
CA LEU A 299 -22.24 -6.00 -0.22
C LEU A 299 -22.39 -5.71 -1.74
N THR A 300 -22.68 -4.46 -2.09
CA THR A 300 -22.87 -3.95 -3.46
C THR A 300 -21.71 -3.11 -3.98
N GLY A 301 -20.67 -2.84 -3.17
CA GLY A 301 -19.53 -2.02 -3.61
C GLY A 301 -19.90 -0.62 -4.09
N LEU A 302 -20.92 -0.01 -3.47
CA LEU A 302 -21.22 1.42 -3.54
C LEU A 302 -20.91 2.07 -2.20
#